data_AF-A0A7G1H3S0-F1
#
_entry.id   AF-A0A7G1H3S0-F1
#
_cell.length_a   1.000
_cell.length_b   1.000
_cell.length_c   1.000
_cell.angle_alpha   90.00
_cell.angle_beta   90.00
_cell.angle_gamma   90.00
#
_symmetry.space_group_name_H-M   'P 1'
#
loop_
_entity.id
_entity.type
_entity.pdbx_description
1 polymer ?
#
loop_
_entity_poly.entity_id
_entity_poly.type
_entity_poly.pdbx_seq_one_letter_code
_entity_poly.pdbx_strand_id
1 'polypeptide(L)'
;MEQLSLKQDKFFDILSTILSTLDIDEVLTTVVKEIKTLLSADRCTLFLVDKDNNELYSKVLQADNLVEIRVPITRSSLAGYTSMTGNVLNIKDAYDNKELKSIDSELCFDKRWDEKSGYRTKSVLAIPVKAKGEIVGVFQALNKPDGFSDMDIQIMEQLAFLLGIAVNNALSYQIIEEEKKLREYIIDDIEEGICIIDAKKRIISSANRFLEVMSGMRYLVDNMIGHDFFEIFPQLSDTQLEEKVNEAIRDGFKKIALLEVLEVKIIPYLDEKAKVRKLILIFTRV
;
A
#
# COMPACT_ATOMS: atom_id res chain seq x y z
N MET A 1 -29.92 1.89 -26.49
CA MET A 1 -29.23 3.20 -26.40
C MET A 1 -29.16 3.66 -24.95
N GLU A 2 -30.29 3.82 -24.26
CA GLU A 2 -30.34 4.33 -22.87
C GLU A 2 -29.66 3.41 -21.82
N GLN A 3 -29.89 2.09 -21.85
CA GLN A 3 -29.18 1.14 -20.97
C GLN A 3 -27.66 1.06 -21.22
N LEU A 4 -27.22 1.34 -22.46
CA LEU A 4 -25.79 1.35 -22.79
C LEU A 4 -25.11 2.60 -22.23
N SER A 5 -25.77 3.76 -22.33
CA SER A 5 -25.33 5.02 -21.70
C SER A 5 -25.23 4.88 -20.18
N LEU A 6 -26.25 4.32 -19.53
CA LEU A 6 -26.25 4.07 -18.08
C LEU A 6 -25.11 3.15 -17.61
N LYS A 7 -24.75 2.14 -18.41
CA LYS A 7 -23.59 1.28 -18.13
C LYS A 7 -22.27 2.01 -18.31
N GLN A 8 -22.17 2.92 -19.29
CA GLN A 8 -20.98 3.75 -19.49
C GLN A 8 -20.81 4.76 -18.35
N ASP A 9 -21.88 5.43 -17.92
CA ASP A 9 -21.85 6.40 -16.83
C ASP A 9 -21.40 5.73 -15.51
N LYS A 10 -22.00 4.57 -15.17
CA LYS A 10 -21.56 3.79 -14.00
C LYS A 10 -20.10 3.33 -14.08
N PHE A 11 -19.60 3.02 -15.28
CA PHE A 11 -18.20 2.64 -15.46
C PHE A 11 -17.27 3.82 -15.16
N PHE A 12 -17.64 5.04 -15.58
CA PHE A 12 -16.89 6.25 -15.24
C PHE A 12 -16.94 6.60 -13.74
N ASP A 13 -18.07 6.36 -13.08
CA ASP A 13 -18.17 6.55 -11.62
C ASP A 13 -17.24 5.59 -10.87
N ILE A 14 -17.23 4.30 -11.25
CA ILE A 14 -16.30 3.30 -10.70
C ILE A 14 -14.84 3.74 -10.90
N LEU A 15 -14.51 4.23 -12.11
CA LEU A 15 -13.18 4.75 -12.43
C LEU A 15 -12.77 5.91 -11.51
N SER A 16 -13.66 6.87 -11.30
CA SER A 16 -13.40 8.03 -10.44
C SER A 16 -13.13 7.59 -9.00
N THR A 17 -13.94 6.67 -8.47
CA THR A 17 -13.81 6.12 -7.12
C THR A 17 -12.46 5.43 -6.90
N ILE A 18 -11.97 4.66 -7.88
CA ILE A 18 -10.65 4.01 -7.82
C ILE A 18 -9.52 5.04 -7.71
N LEU A 19 -9.69 6.23 -8.30
CA LEU A 19 -8.66 7.26 -8.36
C LEU A 19 -8.68 8.26 -7.19
N SER A 20 -9.77 8.34 -6.42
CA SER A 20 -10.00 9.47 -5.51
C SER A 20 -9.68 9.24 -4.03
N THR A 21 -9.38 8.03 -3.58
CA THR A 21 -9.25 7.71 -2.14
C THR A 21 -7.93 7.01 -1.79
N LEU A 22 -7.47 7.28 -0.57
CA LEU A 22 -6.26 6.69 0.03
C LEU A 22 -6.57 5.42 0.84
N ASP A 23 -7.84 5.13 1.16
CA ASP A 23 -8.25 3.92 1.86
C ASP A 23 -8.64 2.83 0.85
N ILE A 24 -7.67 1.95 0.59
CA ILE A 24 -7.82 0.85 -0.35
C ILE A 24 -8.99 -0.08 0.01
N ASP A 25 -9.26 -0.31 1.30
CA ASP A 25 -10.26 -1.29 1.70
C ASP A 25 -11.67 -0.75 1.44
N GLU A 26 -11.87 0.53 1.68
CA GLU A 26 -13.11 1.23 1.32
C GLU A 26 -13.30 1.31 -0.20
N VAL A 27 -12.24 1.60 -0.96
CA VAL A 27 -12.27 1.64 -2.44
C VAL A 27 -12.66 0.29 -3.01
N LEU A 28 -11.92 -0.76 -2.66
CA LEU A 28 -12.15 -2.09 -3.21
C LEU A 28 -13.56 -2.58 -2.87
N THR A 29 -14.03 -2.32 -1.64
CA THR A 29 -15.39 -2.67 -1.22
C THR A 29 -16.46 -1.94 -2.03
N THR A 30 -16.29 -0.64 -2.25
CA THR A 30 -17.24 0.19 -2.99
C THR A 30 -17.29 -0.22 -4.46
N VAL A 31 -16.12 -0.35 -5.09
CA VAL A 31 -15.98 -0.75 -6.48
C VAL A 31 -16.59 -2.13 -6.73
N VAL A 32 -16.30 -3.12 -5.90
CA VAL A 32 -16.88 -4.47 -6.04
C VAL A 32 -18.41 -4.46 -5.91
N LYS A 33 -18.99 -3.59 -5.06
CA LYS A 33 -20.45 -3.42 -4.96
C LYS A 33 -21.06 -2.77 -6.21
N GLU A 34 -20.40 -1.76 -6.77
CA GLU A 34 -20.85 -1.12 -8.00
C GLU A 34 -20.80 -2.07 -9.19
N ILE A 35 -19.71 -2.83 -9.31
CA ILE A 35 -19.53 -3.82 -10.38
C ILE A 35 -20.56 -4.96 -10.26
N LYS A 36 -20.84 -5.46 -9.06
CA LYS A 36 -21.94 -6.42 -8.83
C LYS A 36 -23.23 -5.92 -9.47
N THR A 37 -23.56 -4.66 -9.20
CA THR A 37 -24.78 -4.03 -9.72
C THR A 37 -24.72 -3.87 -11.24
N LEU A 38 -23.57 -3.48 -11.79
CA LEU A 38 -23.36 -3.31 -13.23
C LEU A 38 -23.54 -4.61 -14.01
N LEU A 39 -23.03 -5.73 -13.47
CA LEU A 39 -23.11 -7.05 -14.08
C LEU A 39 -24.45 -7.75 -13.83
N SER A 40 -25.27 -7.24 -12.90
CA SER A 40 -26.44 -7.95 -12.37
C SER A 40 -26.08 -9.33 -11.80
N ALA A 41 -24.90 -9.40 -11.17
CA ALA A 41 -24.44 -10.57 -10.43
C ALA A 41 -25.05 -10.57 -9.02
N ASP A 42 -25.25 -11.75 -8.46
CA ASP A 42 -25.74 -11.88 -7.10
C ASP A 42 -24.64 -11.63 -6.06
N ARG A 43 -23.42 -12.11 -6.33
CA ARG A 43 -22.23 -11.85 -5.51
C ARG A 43 -21.02 -11.56 -6.37
N CYS A 44 -20.15 -10.72 -5.87
CA CYS A 44 -18.80 -10.54 -6.37
C CYS A 44 -17.80 -10.73 -5.23
N THR A 45 -16.63 -11.26 -5.55
CA THR A 45 -15.55 -11.48 -4.60
C THR A 45 -14.23 -11.12 -5.26
N LEU A 46 -13.44 -10.30 -4.58
CA LEU A 46 -12.06 -10.03 -4.97
C LEU A 46 -11.14 -10.89 -4.11
N PHE A 47 -10.48 -11.84 -4.73
CA PHE A 47 -9.43 -12.63 -4.13
C PHE A 47 -8.07 -11.99 -4.40
N LEU A 48 -7.18 -11.99 -3.41
CA LEU A 48 -5.77 -11.62 -3.58
C LEU A 48 -4.87 -12.83 -3.35
N VAL A 49 -3.71 -12.82 -3.99
CA VAL A 49 -2.70 -13.88 -3.87
C VAL A 49 -1.95 -13.74 -2.54
N ASP A 50 -1.99 -14.79 -1.73
CA ASP A 50 -1.10 -15.03 -0.62
C ASP A 50 0.07 -15.90 -1.13
N LYS A 51 1.19 -15.25 -1.43
CA LYS A 51 2.38 -15.91 -2.01
C LYS A 51 3.03 -16.89 -1.02
N ASP A 52 2.93 -16.63 0.27
CA ASP A 52 3.60 -17.42 1.31
C ASP A 52 2.91 -18.78 1.50
N ASN A 53 1.57 -18.79 1.43
CA ASN A 53 0.77 -20.01 1.60
C ASN A 53 0.38 -20.67 0.26
N ASN A 54 0.66 -20.02 -0.88
CA ASN A 54 0.20 -20.44 -2.21
C ASN A 54 -1.34 -20.57 -2.29
N GLU A 55 -2.03 -19.58 -1.72
CA GLU A 55 -3.48 -19.51 -1.63
C GLU A 55 -4.02 -18.19 -2.18
N LEU A 56 -5.32 -18.17 -2.47
CA LEU A 56 -6.10 -16.97 -2.67
C LEU A 56 -6.96 -16.74 -1.44
N TYR A 57 -6.95 -15.53 -0.89
CA TYR A 57 -7.83 -15.14 0.20
C TYR A 57 -8.80 -14.03 -0.25
N SER A 58 -10.04 -14.06 0.24
CA SER A 58 -11.05 -13.07 -0.13
C SER A 58 -10.79 -11.74 0.56
N LYS A 59 -10.26 -10.76 -0.17
CA LYS A 59 -10.04 -9.40 0.32
C LYS A 59 -11.34 -8.61 0.43
N VAL A 60 -12.24 -8.81 -0.53
CA VAL A 60 -13.61 -8.28 -0.49
C VAL A 60 -14.59 -9.42 -0.69
N LEU A 61 -15.44 -9.65 0.30
CA LEU A 61 -16.43 -10.73 0.33
C LEU A 61 -17.82 -10.18 0.63
N GLN A 62 -18.79 -10.49 -0.23
CA GLN A 62 -20.19 -10.09 -0.07
C GLN A 62 -21.02 -11.25 0.53
N ALA A 63 -20.69 -11.64 1.77
CA ALA A 63 -21.40 -12.69 2.50
C ALA A 63 -21.44 -12.41 4.01
N ASP A 64 -22.64 -12.23 4.57
CA ASP A 64 -22.83 -11.80 5.97
C ASP A 64 -22.34 -12.83 7.01
N ASN A 65 -22.28 -14.11 6.64
CA ASN A 65 -21.95 -15.22 7.54
C ASN A 65 -20.52 -15.77 7.35
N LEU A 66 -19.70 -15.14 6.51
CA LEU A 66 -18.33 -15.56 6.25
C LEU A 66 -17.38 -14.39 6.45
N VAL A 67 -16.33 -14.61 7.25
CA VAL A 67 -15.28 -13.62 7.51
C VAL A 67 -14.25 -13.61 6.37
N GLU A 68 -13.81 -14.81 5.94
CA GLU A 68 -12.80 -14.97 4.90
C GLU A 68 -12.97 -16.33 4.20
N ILE A 69 -12.76 -16.34 2.88
CA ILE A 69 -12.66 -17.54 2.05
C ILE A 69 -11.21 -17.68 1.62
N ARG A 70 -10.62 -18.85 1.86
CA ARG A 70 -9.30 -19.24 1.35
C ARG A 70 -9.43 -20.42 0.40
N VAL A 71 -8.80 -20.33 -0.76
CA VAL A 71 -8.78 -21.40 -1.77
C VAL A 71 -7.36 -21.60 -2.31
N PRO A 72 -6.95 -22.84 -2.58
CA PRO A 72 -5.59 -23.12 -3.04
C PRO A 72 -5.38 -22.67 -4.50
N ILE A 73 -4.18 -22.19 -4.83
CA ILE A 73 -3.77 -21.90 -6.21
C ILE A 73 -3.37 -23.22 -6.88
N THR A 74 -4.37 -23.90 -7.46
CA THR A 74 -4.22 -25.22 -8.10
C THR A 74 -5.16 -25.32 -9.31
N ARG A 75 -4.89 -26.27 -10.22
CA ARG A 75 -5.81 -26.58 -11.35
C ARG A 75 -7.18 -27.07 -10.89
N SER A 76 -7.28 -27.66 -9.70
CA SER A 76 -8.52 -28.20 -9.13
C SER A 76 -9.42 -27.18 -8.43
N SER A 77 -9.09 -25.90 -8.50
CA SER A 77 -9.84 -24.80 -7.89
C SER A 77 -10.28 -23.82 -8.98
N LEU A 78 -11.52 -23.31 -8.96
CA LEU A 78 -11.97 -22.36 -9.99
C LEU A 78 -11.13 -21.07 -9.99
N ALA A 79 -11.11 -20.35 -8.86
CA ALA A 79 -10.30 -19.15 -8.72
C ALA A 79 -8.79 -19.48 -8.79
N GLY A 80 -8.37 -20.60 -8.19
CA GLY A 80 -6.98 -21.04 -8.24
C GLY A 80 -6.48 -21.30 -9.67
N TYR A 81 -7.31 -21.94 -10.51
CA TYR A 81 -7.02 -22.19 -11.91
C TYR A 81 -6.88 -20.88 -12.70
N THR A 82 -7.80 -19.93 -12.51
CA THR A 82 -7.72 -18.61 -13.14
C THR A 82 -6.44 -17.87 -12.73
N SER A 83 -6.07 -17.93 -11.44
CA SER A 83 -4.83 -17.33 -10.94
C SER A 83 -3.58 -17.98 -11.55
N MET A 84 -3.56 -19.31 -11.62
CA MET A 84 -2.39 -20.07 -12.08
C MET A 84 -2.20 -20.01 -13.59
N THR A 85 -3.28 -20.02 -14.37
CA THR A 85 -3.23 -20.04 -15.85
C THR A 85 -3.31 -18.65 -16.47
N GLY A 86 -3.86 -17.67 -15.76
CA GLY A 86 -4.18 -16.36 -16.31
C GLY A 86 -5.33 -16.39 -17.32
N ASN A 87 -6.09 -17.48 -17.41
CA ASN A 87 -7.25 -17.62 -18.29
C ASN A 87 -8.55 -17.24 -17.58
N VAL A 88 -9.44 -16.56 -18.30
CA VAL A 88 -10.80 -16.30 -17.86
C VAL A 88 -11.60 -17.61 -17.81
N LEU A 89 -12.39 -17.79 -16.75
CA LEU A 89 -13.38 -18.86 -16.65
C LEU A 89 -14.79 -18.27 -16.69
N ASN A 90 -15.64 -18.76 -17.58
CA ASN A 90 -17.07 -18.46 -17.62
C ASN A 90 -17.85 -19.79 -17.63
N ILE A 91 -18.40 -20.15 -16.46
CA ILE A 91 -19.04 -21.44 -16.19
C ILE A 91 -20.53 -21.20 -15.98
N LYS A 92 -21.37 -22.01 -16.62
CA LYS A 92 -22.84 -21.91 -16.53
C LYS A 92 -23.38 -22.62 -15.29
N ASP A 93 -22.84 -23.78 -14.96
CA ASP A 93 -23.18 -24.51 -13.74
C ASP A 93 -21.94 -25.10 -13.06
N ALA A 94 -21.53 -24.51 -11.94
CA ALA A 94 -20.40 -24.95 -11.12
C ALA A 94 -20.54 -26.39 -10.60
N TYR A 95 -21.74 -26.96 -10.59
CA TYR A 95 -21.98 -28.35 -10.19
C TYR A 95 -21.99 -29.33 -11.38
N ASP A 96 -21.96 -28.84 -12.61
CA ASP A 96 -21.82 -29.70 -13.80
C ASP A 96 -20.37 -30.12 -14.00
N ASN A 97 -20.04 -31.31 -13.50
CA ASN A 97 -18.70 -31.86 -13.64
C ASN A 97 -18.32 -32.08 -15.13
N LYS A 98 -19.26 -32.28 -16.05
CA LYS A 98 -18.92 -32.43 -17.48
C LYS A 98 -18.44 -31.10 -18.06
N GLU A 99 -19.10 -29.99 -17.71
CA GLU A 99 -18.68 -28.64 -18.10
C GLU A 99 -17.26 -28.36 -17.57
N LEU A 100 -17.02 -28.57 -16.28
CA LEU A 100 -15.70 -28.34 -15.67
C LEU A 100 -14.60 -29.18 -16.33
N LYS A 101 -14.84 -30.47 -16.55
CA LYS A 101 -13.86 -31.39 -17.18
C LYS A 101 -13.63 -31.12 -18.67
N SER A 102 -14.55 -30.43 -19.33
CA SER A 102 -14.35 -29.96 -20.71
C SER A 102 -13.38 -28.79 -20.80
N ILE A 103 -13.20 -28.03 -19.71
CA ILE A 103 -12.26 -26.91 -19.62
C ILE A 103 -10.87 -27.41 -19.23
N ASP A 104 -10.77 -28.19 -18.14
CA ASP A 104 -9.53 -28.83 -17.71
C ASP A 104 -9.85 -30.11 -16.90
N SER A 105 -9.09 -31.18 -17.12
CA SER A 105 -9.33 -32.49 -16.50
C SER A 105 -9.25 -32.48 -14.96
N GLU A 106 -8.53 -31.54 -14.37
CA GLU A 106 -8.37 -31.42 -12.92
C GLU A 106 -9.39 -30.47 -12.30
N LEU A 107 -9.98 -29.57 -13.08
CA LEU A 107 -10.88 -28.52 -12.61
C LEU A 107 -12.09 -29.11 -11.85
N CYS A 108 -12.33 -28.59 -10.65
CA CYS A 108 -13.41 -29.02 -9.76
C CYS A 108 -14.00 -27.79 -9.04
N PHE A 109 -15.23 -27.93 -8.55
CA PHE A 109 -15.87 -26.94 -7.69
C PHE A 109 -15.85 -27.39 -6.22
N ASP A 110 -15.29 -26.55 -5.34
CA ASP A 110 -15.29 -26.78 -3.89
C ASP A 110 -16.63 -26.37 -3.27
N LYS A 111 -17.47 -27.36 -2.99
CA LYS A 111 -18.82 -27.19 -2.46
C LYS A 111 -18.84 -26.83 -0.97
N ARG A 112 -17.71 -26.96 -0.25
CA ARG A 112 -17.67 -26.73 1.21
C ARG A 112 -18.06 -25.30 1.59
N TRP A 113 -17.73 -24.32 0.75
CA TRP A 113 -18.09 -22.91 0.98
C TRP A 113 -19.58 -22.64 0.78
N ASP A 114 -20.20 -23.28 -0.20
CA ASP A 114 -21.65 -23.28 -0.40
C ASP A 114 -22.35 -23.90 0.80
N GLU A 115 -21.93 -25.10 1.21
CA GLU A 115 -22.48 -25.83 2.37
C GLU A 115 -22.37 -25.04 3.67
N LYS A 116 -21.21 -24.40 3.91
CA LYS A 116 -20.98 -23.59 5.12
C LYS A 116 -21.80 -22.31 5.16
N SER A 117 -22.03 -21.68 4.01
CA SER A 117 -22.76 -20.40 3.94
C SER A 117 -24.25 -20.55 3.67
N GLY A 118 -24.73 -21.74 3.31
CA GLY A 118 -26.08 -21.97 2.80
C GLY A 118 -26.32 -21.33 1.42
N TYR A 119 -25.25 -20.88 0.75
CA TYR A 119 -25.32 -20.31 -0.59
C TYR A 119 -25.20 -21.39 -1.65
N ARG A 120 -25.83 -21.19 -2.81
CA ARG A 120 -25.70 -22.09 -3.95
C ARG A 120 -25.04 -21.37 -5.12
N THR A 121 -23.80 -21.71 -5.42
CA THR A 121 -23.10 -21.24 -6.61
C THR A 121 -23.57 -22.03 -7.83
N LYS A 122 -24.05 -21.32 -8.86
CA LYS A 122 -24.50 -21.85 -10.13
C LYS A 122 -23.62 -21.32 -11.26
N SER A 123 -23.77 -20.07 -11.69
CA SER A 123 -22.91 -19.49 -12.72
C SER A 123 -21.70 -18.78 -12.09
N VAL A 124 -20.53 -18.89 -12.73
CA VAL A 124 -19.26 -18.34 -12.23
C VAL A 124 -18.54 -17.63 -13.38
N LEU A 125 -18.19 -16.37 -13.19
CA LEU A 125 -17.22 -15.66 -14.03
C LEU A 125 -16.01 -15.32 -13.16
N ALA A 126 -14.84 -15.85 -13.50
CA ALA A 126 -13.58 -15.58 -12.81
C ALA A 126 -12.54 -15.00 -13.77
N ILE A 127 -12.01 -13.83 -13.43
CA ILE A 127 -11.09 -13.05 -14.25
C ILE A 127 -9.81 -12.78 -13.46
N PRO A 128 -8.62 -13.00 -14.04
CA PRO A 128 -7.36 -12.72 -13.35
C PRO A 128 -7.18 -11.21 -13.19
N VAL A 129 -6.78 -10.79 -11.99
CA VAL A 129 -6.41 -9.40 -11.69
C VAL A 129 -4.90 -9.29 -11.81
N LYS A 130 -4.44 -8.45 -12.73
CA LYS A 130 -3.02 -8.30 -13.04
C LYS A 130 -2.50 -6.93 -12.62
N ALA A 131 -1.30 -6.89 -12.05
CA ALA A 131 -0.56 -5.66 -11.82
C ALA A 131 0.89 -5.83 -12.24
N LYS A 132 1.42 -4.86 -13.00
CA LYS A 132 2.80 -4.88 -13.53
C LYS A 132 3.18 -6.20 -14.24
N GLY A 133 2.21 -6.88 -14.86
CA GLY A 133 2.42 -8.15 -15.56
C GLY A 133 2.30 -9.40 -14.69
N GLU A 134 2.21 -9.27 -13.36
CA GLU A 134 1.95 -10.40 -12.45
C GLU A 134 0.47 -10.51 -12.11
N ILE A 135 -0.02 -11.73 -11.86
CA ILE A 135 -1.36 -11.94 -11.31
C ILE A 135 -1.30 -11.71 -9.80
N VAL A 136 -2.03 -10.69 -9.35
CA VAL A 136 -2.10 -10.30 -7.93
C VAL A 136 -3.39 -10.78 -7.26
N GLY A 137 -4.32 -11.31 -8.04
CA GLY A 137 -5.61 -11.77 -7.53
C GLY A 137 -6.53 -12.33 -8.61
N VAL A 138 -7.76 -12.62 -8.20
CA VAL A 138 -8.85 -13.07 -9.07
C VAL A 138 -10.12 -12.34 -8.69
N PHE A 139 -10.78 -11.76 -9.68
CA PHE A 139 -12.07 -11.15 -9.50
C PHE A 139 -13.15 -12.12 -9.96
N GLN A 140 -14.08 -12.47 -9.07
CA GLN A 140 -15.08 -13.49 -9.29
C GLN A 140 -16.48 -12.91 -9.14
N ALA A 141 -17.36 -13.16 -10.11
CA ALA A 141 -18.77 -12.83 -10.08
C ALA A 141 -19.61 -14.11 -10.14
N LEU A 142 -20.69 -14.15 -9.38
CA LEU A 142 -21.53 -15.33 -9.19
C LEU A 142 -22.99 -15.06 -9.55
N ASN A 143 -23.64 -16.09 -10.09
CA ASN A 143 -25.10 -16.20 -10.20
C ASN A 143 -25.79 -15.03 -10.91
N LYS A 144 -25.34 -14.73 -12.13
CA LYS A 144 -26.15 -13.92 -13.05
C LYS A 144 -27.33 -14.77 -13.58
N PRO A 145 -28.59 -14.29 -13.56
CA PRO A 145 -29.79 -15.09 -13.91
C PRO A 145 -29.70 -15.84 -15.25
N ASP A 146 -29.16 -15.20 -16.28
CA ASP A 146 -29.02 -15.77 -17.63
C ASP A 146 -27.58 -16.22 -17.95
N GLY A 147 -26.71 -16.31 -16.94
CA GLY A 147 -25.28 -16.50 -17.12
C GLY A 147 -24.56 -15.24 -17.61
N PHE A 148 -23.24 -15.30 -17.67
CA PHE A 148 -22.39 -14.18 -18.09
C PHE A 148 -22.17 -14.21 -19.61
N SER A 149 -22.41 -13.08 -20.25
CA SER A 149 -22.20 -12.86 -21.68
C SER A 149 -20.78 -12.40 -21.98
N ASP A 150 -20.39 -12.43 -23.26
CA ASP A 150 -19.09 -11.90 -23.70
C ASP A 150 -18.92 -10.41 -23.37
N MET A 151 -20.01 -9.64 -23.37
CA MET A 151 -19.99 -8.24 -22.92
C MET A 151 -19.68 -8.13 -21.43
N ASP A 152 -20.19 -9.04 -20.59
CA ASP A 152 -19.87 -9.04 -19.16
C ASP A 152 -18.40 -9.39 -18.92
N ILE A 153 -17.85 -10.34 -19.70
CA ILE A 153 -16.41 -10.65 -19.70
C ILE A 153 -15.60 -9.40 -20.01
N GLN A 154 -15.87 -8.73 -21.13
CA GLN A 154 -15.13 -7.52 -21.54
C GLN A 154 -15.18 -6.41 -20.49
N ILE A 155 -16.37 -6.15 -19.91
CA ILE A 155 -16.52 -5.14 -18.85
C ILE A 155 -15.71 -5.53 -17.62
N MET A 156 -15.80 -6.79 -17.18
CA MET A 156 -15.14 -7.25 -15.98
C MET A 156 -13.61 -7.37 -16.16
N GLU A 157 -13.10 -7.64 -17.36
CA GLU A 157 -11.66 -7.58 -17.68
C GLU A 157 -11.11 -6.15 -17.54
N GLN A 158 -11.81 -5.15 -18.07
CA GLN A 158 -11.40 -3.74 -17.94
C GLN A 158 -11.38 -3.30 -16.47
N LEU A 159 -12.39 -3.71 -15.70
CA LEU A 159 -12.46 -3.42 -14.28
C LEU A 159 -11.39 -4.17 -13.47
N ALA A 160 -11.11 -5.43 -13.81
CA ALA A 160 -10.04 -6.21 -13.20
C ALA A 160 -8.66 -5.56 -13.43
N PHE A 161 -8.43 -4.97 -14.60
CA PHE A 161 -7.21 -4.20 -14.86
C PHE A 161 -7.06 -3.00 -13.92
N LEU A 162 -8.14 -2.23 -13.73
CA LEU A 162 -8.16 -1.07 -12.83
C LEU A 162 -7.98 -1.47 -11.37
N LEU A 163 -8.67 -2.54 -10.94
CA LEU A 163 -8.49 -3.15 -9.63
C LEU A 163 -7.04 -3.57 -9.40
N GLY A 164 -6.37 -4.14 -10.41
CA GLY A 164 -4.96 -4.50 -10.32
C GLY A 164 -4.05 -3.30 -10.06
N ILE A 165 -4.30 -2.16 -10.71
CA ILE A 165 -3.57 -0.91 -10.43
C ILE A 165 -3.81 -0.45 -8.99
N ALA A 166 -5.07 -0.41 -8.56
CA ALA A 166 -5.45 0.03 -7.22
C ALA A 166 -4.78 -0.83 -6.14
N VAL A 167 -4.87 -2.16 -6.28
CA VAL A 167 -4.26 -3.13 -5.37
C VAL A 167 -2.74 -2.93 -5.32
N ASN A 168 -2.06 -2.81 -6.46
CA ASN A 168 -0.61 -2.61 -6.47
C ASN A 168 -0.19 -1.29 -5.81
N ASN A 169 -0.94 -0.21 -6.04
CA ASN A 169 -0.65 1.08 -5.41
C ASN A 169 -0.79 1.00 -3.89
N ALA A 170 -1.83 0.33 -3.40
CA ALA A 170 -2.04 0.15 -1.98
C ALA A 170 -0.99 -0.74 -1.31
N LEU A 171 -0.65 -1.88 -1.92
CA LEU A 171 0.43 -2.74 -1.42
C LEU A 171 1.76 -1.97 -1.39
N SER A 172 2.05 -1.17 -2.42
CA SER A 172 3.25 -0.32 -2.45
C SER A 172 3.23 0.73 -1.33
N TYR A 173 2.07 1.36 -1.09
CA TYR A 173 1.92 2.35 -0.03
C TYR A 173 2.09 1.74 1.37
N GLN A 174 1.53 0.56 1.61
CA GLN A 174 1.70 -0.18 2.87
C GLN A 174 3.18 -0.50 3.14
N ILE A 175 3.91 -0.99 2.13
CA ILE A 175 5.36 -1.26 2.25
C ILE A 175 6.12 0.03 2.60
N ILE A 176 5.82 1.15 1.92
CA ILE A 176 6.45 2.44 2.20
C ILE A 176 6.17 2.91 3.64
N GLU A 177 4.94 2.74 4.11
CA GLU A 177 4.54 3.14 5.46
C GLU A 177 5.19 2.26 6.54
N GLU A 178 5.28 0.94 6.32
CA GLU A 178 5.99 0.02 7.22
C GLU A 178 7.48 0.32 7.27
N GLU A 179 8.12 0.53 6.11
CA GLU A 179 9.53 0.95 6.07
C GLU A 179 9.75 2.27 6.80
N LYS A 180 8.84 3.23 6.62
CA LYS A 180 8.93 4.53 7.30
C LYS A 180 8.84 4.36 8.82
N LYS A 181 7.85 3.60 9.32
CA LYS A 181 7.70 3.30 10.75
C LYS A 181 8.93 2.60 11.30
N LEU A 182 9.45 1.59 10.60
CA LEU A 182 10.65 0.87 11.01
C LEU A 182 11.86 1.83 11.11
N ARG A 183 12.04 2.74 10.14
CA ARG A 183 13.08 3.76 10.19
C ARG A 183 12.91 4.69 11.38
N GLU A 184 11.68 5.14 11.68
CA GLU A 184 11.38 5.97 12.86
C GLU A 184 11.73 5.23 14.16
N TYR A 185 11.33 3.96 14.31
CA TYR A 185 11.70 3.13 15.46
C TYR A 185 13.22 2.99 15.64
N ILE A 186 13.95 2.72 14.55
CA ILE A 186 15.41 2.61 14.60
C ILE A 186 16.01 3.94 15.05
N ILE A 187 15.55 5.06 14.48
CA ILE A 187 16.08 6.38 14.79
C ILE A 187 15.80 6.79 16.25
N ASP A 188 14.62 6.45 16.79
CA ASP A 188 14.26 6.76 18.16
C ASP A 188 15.09 5.99 19.20
N ASP A 189 15.58 4.78 18.86
CA ASP A 189 16.40 3.93 19.74
C ASP A 189 17.91 4.28 19.67
N ILE A 190 18.35 5.07 18.68
CA ILE A 190 19.73 5.51 18.55
C ILE A 190 20.10 6.43 19.74
N GLU A 191 21.21 6.11 20.42
CA GLU A 191 21.75 6.90 21.54
C GLU A 191 22.28 8.27 21.08
N GLU A 192 22.79 8.36 19.85
CA GLU A 192 23.21 9.63 19.26
C GLU A 192 22.05 10.60 19.05
N GLY A 193 22.25 11.85 19.44
CA GLY A 193 21.34 12.93 19.10
C GLY A 193 21.42 13.27 17.63
N ILE A 194 20.29 13.33 16.92
CA ILE A 194 20.31 13.74 15.51
C ILE A 194 19.40 14.95 15.32
N CYS A 195 19.99 16.08 14.92
CA CYS A 195 19.29 17.32 14.62
C CYS A 195 19.56 17.74 13.17
N ILE A 196 18.53 18.22 12.48
CA ILE A 196 18.65 18.76 11.13
C ILE A 196 18.38 20.26 11.19
N ILE A 197 19.34 21.06 10.73
CA ILE A 197 19.22 22.52 10.60
C ILE A 197 19.29 22.95 9.13
N ASP A 198 18.68 24.08 8.78
CA ASP A 198 18.87 24.69 7.46
C ASP A 198 20.16 25.51 7.37
N ALA A 199 20.47 26.02 6.18
CA ALA A 199 21.64 26.89 5.96
C ALA A 199 21.58 28.23 6.72
N LYS A 200 20.45 28.57 7.34
CA LYS A 200 20.29 29.71 8.25
C LYS A 200 20.33 29.28 9.72
N LYS A 201 20.78 28.04 10.00
CA LYS A 201 20.88 27.43 11.33
C LYS A 201 19.55 27.22 12.05
N ARG A 202 18.42 27.33 11.33
CA ARG A 202 17.10 27.08 11.92
C ARG A 202 16.84 25.59 12.00
N ILE A 203 16.29 25.14 13.11
CA ILE A 203 15.93 23.73 13.34
C ILE A 203 14.80 23.35 12.37
N ILE A 204 15.01 22.31 11.59
CA ILE A 204 14.03 21.77 10.64
C ILE A 204 13.35 20.54 11.22
N SER A 205 14.11 19.66 11.87
CA SER A 205 13.59 18.50 12.58
C SER A 205 14.64 17.97 13.57
N SER A 206 14.18 17.23 14.56
CA SER A 206 15.00 16.32 15.36
C SER A 206 14.61 14.90 15.00
N ALA A 207 15.58 13.99 14.87
CA ALA A 207 15.29 12.61 14.53
C ALA A 207 14.85 11.80 15.76
N ASN A 208 15.40 12.12 16.94
CA ASN A 208 15.01 11.55 18.22
C ASN A 208 14.73 12.67 19.25
N ARG A 209 14.29 12.30 20.46
CA ARG A 209 13.98 13.23 21.56
C ARG A 209 15.22 13.87 22.22
N PHE A 210 16.39 13.71 21.61
CA PHE A 210 17.65 14.19 22.16
C PHE A 210 17.66 15.69 22.41
N LEU A 211 17.09 16.50 21.52
CA LEU A 211 17.01 17.96 21.75
C LEU A 211 16.13 18.30 22.97
N GLU A 212 15.04 17.56 23.20
CA GLU A 212 14.21 17.72 24.41
C GLU A 212 15.06 17.46 25.65
N VAL A 213 15.81 16.34 25.65
CA VAL A 213 16.71 15.96 26.75
C VAL A 213 17.83 16.98 26.94
N MET A 214 18.49 17.44 25.88
CA MET A 214 19.53 18.49 25.93
C MET A 214 18.99 19.81 26.48
N SER A 215 17.73 20.15 26.18
CA SER A 215 17.09 21.35 26.72
C SER A 215 16.73 21.21 28.21
N GLY A 216 16.96 20.03 28.82
CA GLY A 216 16.50 19.70 30.15
C GLY A 216 14.98 19.54 30.22
N MET A 217 14.37 19.02 29.15
CA MET A 217 12.91 18.87 28.97
C MET A 217 12.13 20.19 29.05
N ARG A 218 12.79 21.33 28.78
CA ARG A 218 12.14 22.66 28.81
C ARG A 218 11.28 22.93 27.59
N TYR A 219 11.62 22.34 26.45
CA TYR A 219 10.89 22.51 25.20
C TYR A 219 10.67 21.15 24.53
N LEU A 220 9.49 21.00 23.92
CA LEU A 220 9.23 19.92 22.98
C LEU A 220 9.87 20.26 21.63
N VAL A 221 10.28 19.25 20.85
CA VAL A 221 10.92 19.45 19.53
C VAL A 221 10.05 20.33 18.62
N ASP A 222 8.74 20.13 18.61
CA ASP A 222 7.80 20.90 17.78
C ASP A 222 7.87 22.41 18.03
N ASN A 223 8.17 22.81 19.28
CA ASN A 223 8.32 24.22 19.65
C ASN A 223 9.69 24.80 19.30
N MET A 224 10.68 23.95 18.98
CA MET A 224 12.01 24.37 18.54
C MET A 224 12.08 24.54 17.02
N ILE A 225 11.18 23.90 16.26
CA ILE A 225 11.20 23.95 14.79
C ILE A 225 11.04 25.40 14.31
N GLY A 226 11.90 25.80 13.38
CA GLY A 226 11.94 27.13 12.79
C GLY A 226 12.78 28.16 13.57
N HIS A 227 13.13 27.88 14.83
CA HIS A 227 14.01 28.72 15.64
C HIS A 227 15.48 28.46 15.33
N ASP A 228 16.33 29.46 15.55
CA ASP A 228 17.78 29.30 15.41
C ASP A 228 18.32 28.34 16.49
N PHE A 229 19.13 27.38 16.07
CA PHE A 229 19.68 26.35 16.95
C PHE A 229 20.51 26.93 18.10
N PHE A 230 21.32 27.96 17.84
CA PHE A 230 22.20 28.58 18.83
C PHE A 230 21.47 29.55 19.74
N GLU A 231 20.28 30.04 19.35
CA GLU A 231 19.39 30.77 20.27
C GLU A 231 18.73 29.83 21.29
N ILE A 232 18.35 28.61 20.86
CA ILE A 232 17.76 27.60 21.75
C ILE A 232 18.82 26.96 22.67
N PHE A 233 20.04 26.76 22.15
CA PHE A 233 21.17 26.18 22.88
C PHE A 233 22.37 27.14 22.95
N PRO A 234 22.24 28.28 23.66
CA PRO A 234 23.28 29.31 23.71
C PRO A 234 24.60 28.83 24.32
N GLN A 235 24.55 27.81 25.18
CA GLN A 235 25.74 27.16 25.73
C GLN A 235 26.64 26.50 24.68
N LEU A 236 26.12 26.25 23.47
CA LEU A 236 26.88 25.67 22.36
C LEU A 236 27.48 26.74 21.45
N SER A 237 27.03 28.00 21.53
CA SER A 237 27.51 29.10 20.69
C SER A 237 28.95 29.50 21.04
N ASP A 238 29.31 29.43 22.33
CA ASP A 238 30.67 29.71 22.81
C ASP A 238 31.66 28.55 22.58
N THR A 239 31.24 27.51 21.84
CA THR A 239 32.07 26.34 21.53
C THR A 239 32.53 26.33 20.07
N GLN A 240 33.40 25.37 19.71
CA GLN A 240 33.82 25.18 18.31
C GLN A 240 32.67 24.76 17.37
N LEU A 241 31.49 24.39 17.89
CA LEU A 241 30.38 23.89 17.09
C LEU A 241 29.88 24.92 16.08
N GLU A 242 29.67 26.17 16.50
CA GLU A 242 29.12 27.19 15.60
C GLU A 242 30.09 27.51 14.45
N GLU A 243 31.38 27.61 14.74
CA GLU A 243 32.41 27.80 13.72
C GLU A 243 32.40 26.64 12.71
N LYS A 244 32.38 25.40 13.18
CA LYS A 244 32.36 24.21 12.31
C LYS A 244 31.08 24.09 11.50
N VAL A 245 29.94 24.51 12.03
CA VAL A 245 28.67 24.62 11.30
C VAL A 245 28.79 25.65 10.17
N ASN A 246 29.34 26.83 10.45
CA ASN A 246 29.56 27.87 9.43
C ASN A 246 30.54 27.39 8.33
N GLU A 247 31.63 26.71 8.72
CA GLU A 247 32.54 26.07 7.76
C GLU A 247 31.82 25.03 6.89
N ALA A 248 30.99 24.17 7.47
CA ALA A 248 30.25 23.15 6.72
C ALA A 248 29.25 23.77 5.73
N ILE A 249 28.56 24.86 6.10
CA ILE A 249 27.66 25.60 5.20
C ILE A 249 28.42 26.21 4.03
N ARG A 250 29.60 26.80 4.29
CA ARG A 250 30.41 27.49 3.29
C ARG A 250 31.13 26.51 2.36
N ASP A 251 31.78 25.51 2.93
CA ASP A 251 32.70 24.64 2.19
C ASP A 251 31.97 23.42 1.60
N GLY A 252 30.81 23.04 2.16
CA GLY A 252 30.03 21.88 1.71
C GLY A 252 30.63 20.52 2.09
N PHE A 253 31.64 20.50 2.97
CA PHE A 253 32.28 19.27 3.45
C PHE A 253 31.88 18.92 4.88
N LYS A 254 31.94 17.62 5.19
CA LYS A 254 31.74 17.11 6.54
C LYS A 254 32.74 17.75 7.50
N LYS A 255 32.27 18.15 8.68
CA LYS A 255 33.10 18.66 9.78
C LYS A 255 32.83 17.86 11.05
N ILE A 256 33.75 17.96 12.01
CA ILE A 256 33.61 17.40 13.35
C ILE A 256 33.93 18.52 14.34
N ALA A 257 33.08 18.69 15.34
CA ALA A 257 33.32 19.53 16.50
C ALA A 257 33.45 18.65 17.73
N LEU A 258 34.52 18.86 18.51
CA LEU A 258 34.74 18.15 19.77
C LEU A 258 34.40 19.10 20.91
N LEU A 259 33.43 18.70 21.73
CA LEU A 259 32.99 19.39 22.95
C LEU A 259 33.44 18.58 24.17
N GLU A 260 33.33 19.14 25.37
CA GLU A 260 33.81 18.49 26.59
C GLU A 260 33.25 17.07 26.82
N VAL A 261 31.98 16.84 26.46
CA VAL A 261 31.28 15.56 26.68
C VAL A 261 30.58 15.02 25.43
N LEU A 262 30.75 15.69 24.29
CA LEU A 262 30.06 15.35 23.03
C LEU A 262 31.01 15.50 21.84
N GLU A 263 30.98 14.54 20.94
CA GLU A 263 31.46 14.69 19.56
C GLU A 263 30.27 15.03 18.67
N VAL A 264 30.38 16.09 17.86
CA VAL A 264 29.34 16.48 16.91
C VAL A 264 29.85 16.33 15.48
N LYS A 265 29.30 15.36 14.75
CA LYS A 265 29.52 15.21 13.31
C LYS A 265 28.53 16.11 12.57
N ILE A 266 29.04 16.94 11.67
CA ILE A 266 28.26 17.91 10.90
C ILE A 266 28.32 17.47 9.44
N ILE A 267 27.19 16.99 8.91
CA ILE A 267 27.10 16.40 7.58
C ILE A 267 26.24 17.29 6.68
N PRO A 268 26.81 17.97 5.67
CA PRO A 268 26.05 18.79 4.76
C PRO A 268 25.22 17.97 3.77
N TYR A 269 23.98 18.41 3.56
CA TYR A 269 23.07 17.91 2.53
C TYR A 269 22.98 18.94 1.40
N LEU A 270 23.44 18.54 0.22
CA LEU A 270 23.59 19.38 -0.96
C LEU A 270 22.36 19.25 -1.88
N ASP A 271 21.98 20.33 -2.55
CA ASP A 271 21.01 20.28 -3.65
C ASP A 271 21.67 19.85 -4.98
N GLU A 272 20.87 19.75 -6.04
CA GLU A 272 21.33 19.37 -7.39
C GLU A 272 22.39 20.32 -7.98
N LYS A 273 22.53 21.53 -7.42
CA LYS A 273 23.52 22.54 -7.82
C LYS A 273 24.73 22.57 -6.90
N ALA A 274 24.91 21.54 -6.08
CA ALA A 274 25.97 21.41 -5.08
C ALA A 274 25.97 22.53 -4.03
N LYS A 275 24.82 23.14 -3.74
CA LYS A 275 24.67 24.13 -2.66
C LYS A 275 24.16 23.46 -1.39
N VAL A 276 24.74 23.78 -0.25
CA VAL A 276 24.27 23.28 1.05
C VAL A 276 22.86 23.80 1.34
N ARG A 277 21.91 22.87 1.50
CA ARG A 277 20.50 23.16 1.79
C ARG A 277 20.15 22.89 3.24
N LYS A 278 20.77 21.87 3.83
CA LYS A 278 20.61 21.47 5.24
C LYS A 278 21.95 20.95 5.78
N LEU A 279 22.07 20.92 7.11
CA LEU A 279 23.11 20.18 7.82
C LEU A 279 22.45 19.16 8.74
N ILE A 280 23.03 17.97 8.84
CA ILE A 280 22.70 16.95 9.82
C ILE A 280 23.77 17.00 10.90
N LEU A 281 23.36 17.30 12.13
CA LEU A 281 24.19 17.31 13.33
C LEU A 281 23.96 16.00 14.08
N ILE A 282 25.00 15.18 14.22
CA ILE A 282 24.97 13.93 14.98
C ILE A 282 25.82 14.12 16.22
N PHE A 283 25.19 14.08 17.39
CA PHE A 283 25.80 14.25 18.71
C PHE A 283 26.04 12.87 19.34
N THR A 284 27.29 12.50 19.51
CA THR A 284 27.70 11.25 20.16
C THR A 284 28.34 11.58 21.51
N ARG A 285 27.97 10.86 22.57
CA ARG A 285 28.63 11.01 23.86
C ARG A 285 30.03 10.40 23.81
N VAL A 286 31.02 11.13 24.34
CA VAL A 286 32.43 10.69 24.43
C VAL A 286 32.68 10.01 25.77
#